data_AF-A0A9P1FK97-F1
#
_entry.id   AF-A0A9P1FK97-F1
#
_cell.length_a   1.000
_cell.length_b   1.000
_cell.length_c   1.000
_cell.angle_alpha   90.00
_cell.angle_beta   90.00
_cell.angle_gamma   90.00
#
_symmetry.space_group_name_H-M   'P 1'
#
loop_
_entity.id
_entity.type
_entity.pdbx_description
1 polymer ?
#
loop_
_entity_poly.entity_id
_entity_poly.type
_entity_poly.pdbx_seq_one_letter_code
_entity_poly.pdbx_strand_id
1 'polypeptide(L)'
;MATKFSEGVQKVLDLRSSARKDQASEDAWAVLHPGIRACRNRPEVLEGFSEDARLCVLKFLQEWPKKRRTLQNQGKECHKILMNSPSWAETADSDTFRNFLQSECPDASMELLKPATDRLKTAVAFPPGRPGVARIPDDVAANFLRQIRESIAGMAKFGYAFPSDFQSSGLDEATEAFEQLHKATTFISKLLGKQYPPEGLEALLCPFDPQWEDVVKFLGSMEKCGVRHSKSLRVHFVVTTLKASSSGFRQALERSDHSWSATKGPSGPEVSEFSPYPQVTEVLDLQGVEALETLETEDFDLAFDLQSKEFKRHLSDKSKSRRPGAVFRRIFA
;
A
#
# COMPACT_ATOMS: atom_id res chain seq x y z
N MET A 1 6.29 13.42 -10.10
CA MET A 1 5.62 13.08 -8.82
C MET A 1 5.90 14.14 -7.76
N ALA A 2 7.15 14.54 -7.50
CA ALA A 2 7.45 15.71 -6.65
C ALA A 2 6.68 16.98 -7.07
N THR A 3 6.49 17.13 -8.39
CA THR A 3 5.68 18.19 -9.01
C THR A 3 4.24 18.28 -8.48
N LYS A 4 3.59 17.15 -8.17
CA LYS A 4 2.18 17.14 -7.73
C LYS A 4 2.01 17.71 -6.33
N PHE A 5 2.96 17.46 -5.42
CA PHE A 5 2.87 18.01 -4.08
C PHE A 5 3.02 19.53 -4.11
N SER A 6 4.06 20.04 -4.77
CA SER A 6 4.27 21.49 -4.93
C SER A 6 3.09 22.18 -5.61
N GLU A 7 2.52 21.56 -6.66
CA GLU A 7 1.31 22.06 -7.32
C GLU A 7 0.11 22.11 -6.35
N GLY A 8 -0.08 21.06 -5.56
CA GLY A 8 -1.13 21.02 -4.53
C GLY A 8 -0.95 22.12 -3.47
N VAL A 9 0.29 22.36 -3.01
CA VAL A 9 0.60 23.45 -2.07
C VAL A 9 0.26 24.81 -2.68
N GLN A 10 0.64 25.04 -3.93
CA GLN A 10 0.33 26.30 -4.62
C GLN A 10 -1.19 26.50 -4.75
N LYS A 11 -1.94 25.47 -5.15
CA LYS A 11 -3.40 25.52 -5.21
C LYS A 11 -4.04 25.89 -3.87
N VAL A 12 -3.51 25.38 -2.75
CA VAL A 12 -3.98 25.76 -1.41
C VAL A 12 -3.69 27.24 -1.11
N LEU A 13 -2.50 27.73 -1.47
CA LEU A 13 -2.17 29.15 -1.29
C LEU A 13 -3.11 30.05 -2.10
N ASP A 14 -3.41 29.67 -3.34
CA ASP A 14 -4.29 30.42 -4.25
C ASP A 14 -5.75 30.50 -3.74
N LEU A 15 -6.17 29.60 -2.83
CA LEU A 15 -7.50 29.65 -2.19
C LEU A 15 -7.74 30.95 -1.42
N ARG A 16 -6.67 31.60 -0.92
CA ARG A 16 -6.77 32.87 -0.18
C ARG A 16 -7.38 33.97 -1.04
N SER A 17 -7.09 33.97 -2.34
CA SER A 17 -7.56 34.94 -3.33
C SER A 17 -8.76 34.47 -4.15
N SER A 18 -9.20 33.22 -4.00
CA SER A 18 -10.27 32.66 -4.84
C SER A 18 -11.67 33.12 -4.42
N ALA A 19 -12.43 33.64 -5.38
CA ALA A 19 -13.85 33.97 -5.20
C ALA A 19 -14.75 32.72 -5.11
N ARG A 20 -14.32 31.58 -5.70
CA ARG A 20 -15.07 30.32 -5.72
C ARG A 20 -14.39 29.29 -4.83
N LYS A 21 -14.57 29.43 -3.52
CA LYS A 21 -13.83 28.65 -2.51
C LYS A 21 -14.08 27.15 -2.59
N ASP A 22 -15.30 26.69 -2.86
CA ASP A 22 -15.61 25.25 -2.80
C ASP A 22 -15.01 24.46 -3.97
N GLN A 23 -15.19 24.92 -5.22
CA GLN A 23 -14.57 24.26 -6.38
C GLN A 23 -13.05 24.31 -6.30
N ALA A 24 -12.49 25.47 -5.96
CA ALA A 24 -11.04 25.60 -5.84
C ALA A 24 -10.46 24.70 -4.74
N SER A 25 -11.20 24.52 -3.63
CA SER A 25 -10.80 23.58 -2.56
C SER A 25 -10.84 22.13 -3.02
N GLU A 26 -11.83 21.76 -3.83
CA GLU A 26 -11.91 20.42 -4.42
C GLU A 26 -10.75 20.15 -5.39
N ASP A 27 -10.42 21.13 -6.24
CA ASP A 27 -9.27 21.06 -7.14
C ASP A 27 -7.95 21.00 -6.37
N ALA A 28 -7.82 21.77 -5.29
CA ALA A 28 -6.65 21.72 -4.40
C ALA A 28 -6.53 20.34 -3.75
N TRP A 29 -7.62 19.79 -3.22
CA TRP A 29 -7.65 18.47 -2.61
C TRP A 29 -7.27 17.35 -3.60
N ALA A 30 -7.83 17.38 -4.81
CA ALA A 30 -7.60 16.37 -5.85
C ALA A 30 -6.12 16.24 -6.24
N VAL A 31 -5.34 17.32 -6.10
CA VAL A 31 -3.89 17.33 -6.38
C VAL A 31 -3.06 17.11 -5.12
N LEU A 32 -3.42 17.79 -4.02
CA LEU A 32 -2.66 17.76 -2.76
C LEU A 32 -2.68 16.37 -2.13
N HIS A 33 -3.83 15.72 -2.01
CA HIS A 33 -3.97 14.42 -1.35
C HIS A 33 -3.05 13.32 -1.95
N PRO A 34 -3.10 13.03 -3.27
CA PRO A 34 -2.17 12.07 -3.86
C PRO A 34 -0.71 12.54 -3.81
N GLY A 35 -0.47 13.86 -3.83
CA GLY A 35 0.86 14.44 -3.63
C GLY A 35 1.45 14.10 -2.26
N ILE A 36 0.68 14.30 -1.19
CA ILE A 36 1.10 13.96 0.18
C ILE A 36 1.34 12.45 0.31
N ARG A 37 0.44 11.60 -0.21
CA ARG A 37 0.62 10.13 -0.15
C ARG A 37 1.92 9.68 -0.83
N ALA A 38 2.30 10.30 -1.95
CA ALA A 38 3.56 10.00 -2.64
C ALA A 38 4.80 10.38 -1.82
N CYS A 39 4.70 11.41 -0.95
CA CYS A 39 5.80 11.84 -0.09
C CYS A 39 6.13 10.82 1.01
N ARG A 40 5.24 9.86 1.31
CA ARG A 40 5.52 8.78 2.28
C ARG A 40 6.78 7.98 1.94
N ASN A 41 7.08 7.82 0.66
CA ASN A 41 8.26 7.10 0.18
C ASN A 41 9.44 8.04 -0.15
N ARG A 42 9.23 9.36 -0.07
CA ARG A 42 10.15 10.41 -0.53
C ARG A 42 10.05 11.65 0.37
N PRO A 43 10.51 11.55 1.63
CA PRO A 43 10.36 12.62 2.61
C PRO A 43 11.07 13.92 2.20
N GLU A 44 12.10 13.84 1.34
CA GLU A 44 12.84 15.00 0.85
C GLU A 44 11.97 16.00 0.06
N VAL A 45 10.82 15.55 -0.47
CA VAL A 45 9.87 16.39 -1.22
C VAL A 45 9.09 17.32 -0.29
N LEU A 46 9.04 17.04 1.02
CA LEU A 46 8.34 17.88 2.00
C LEU A 46 9.16 19.11 2.42
N GLU A 47 10.44 19.16 2.08
CA GLU A 47 11.34 20.25 2.48
C GLU A 47 11.30 21.43 1.48
N GLY A 48 11.75 22.60 1.94
CA GLY A 48 11.88 23.81 1.10
C GLY A 48 10.62 24.68 0.97
N PHE A 49 9.54 24.37 1.70
CA PHE A 49 8.35 25.22 1.75
C PHE A 49 8.43 26.25 2.87
N SER A 50 7.95 27.46 2.60
CA SER A 50 7.86 28.51 3.62
C SER A 50 6.95 28.08 4.78
N GLU A 51 7.16 28.67 5.96
CA GLU A 51 6.31 28.42 7.14
C GLU A 51 4.84 28.77 6.86
N ASP A 52 4.61 29.89 6.17
CA ASP A 52 3.26 30.31 5.77
C ASP A 52 2.58 29.28 4.86
N ALA A 53 3.30 28.70 3.90
CA ALA A 53 2.76 27.65 3.02
C ALA A 53 2.42 26.37 3.80
N ARG A 54 3.31 25.95 4.70
CA ARG A 54 3.08 24.80 5.59
C ARG A 54 1.83 25.02 6.45
N LEU A 55 1.72 26.19 7.09
CA LEU A 55 0.57 26.53 7.92
C LEU A 55 -0.73 26.56 7.12
N CYS A 56 -0.68 27.07 5.88
CA CYS A 56 -1.84 27.14 5.00
C CYS A 56 -2.37 25.75 4.62
N VAL A 57 -1.46 24.84 4.27
CA VAL A 57 -1.77 23.44 3.96
C VAL A 57 -2.33 22.72 5.18
N LEU A 58 -1.70 22.90 6.34
CA LEU A 58 -2.17 22.32 7.59
C LEU A 58 -3.60 22.78 7.91
N LYS A 59 -3.88 24.10 7.89
CA LYS A 59 -5.24 24.62 8.09
C LYS A 59 -6.24 24.07 7.07
N PHE A 60 -5.85 23.98 5.80
CA PHE A 60 -6.70 23.40 4.76
C PHE A 60 -7.06 21.93 5.07
N LEU A 61 -6.08 21.11 5.45
CA LEU A 61 -6.30 19.71 5.84
C LEU A 61 -7.13 19.57 7.12
N GLN A 62 -7.14 20.58 7.99
CA GLN A 62 -7.96 20.61 9.19
C GLN A 62 -9.43 20.95 8.90
N GLU A 63 -9.67 21.92 8.00
CA GLU A 63 -11.00 22.44 7.70
C GLU A 63 -11.74 21.60 6.66
N TRP A 64 -11.04 21.16 5.61
CA TRP A 64 -11.67 20.50 4.47
C TRP A 64 -12.40 19.20 4.83
N PRO A 65 -11.82 18.27 5.60
CA PRO A 65 -12.51 17.04 5.98
C PRO A 65 -13.71 17.26 6.91
N LYS A 66 -13.76 18.40 7.64
CA LYS A 66 -14.95 18.76 8.43
C LYS A 66 -16.15 19.09 7.53
N LYS A 67 -15.91 19.65 6.35
CA LYS A 67 -16.96 19.92 5.34
C LYS A 67 -17.41 18.64 4.62
N ARG A 68 -16.53 17.64 4.49
CA ARG A 68 -16.82 16.36 3.83
C ARG A 68 -16.41 15.19 4.71
N ARG A 69 -17.34 14.72 5.55
CA ARG A 69 -17.11 13.63 6.53
C ARG A 69 -16.48 12.37 5.92
N THR A 70 -16.80 12.05 4.67
CA THR A 70 -16.21 10.90 3.93
C THR A 70 -14.70 11.01 3.73
N LEU A 71 -14.13 12.22 3.81
CA LEU A 71 -12.70 12.50 3.65
C LEU A 71 -11.95 12.57 4.99
N GLN A 72 -12.62 12.41 6.14
CA GLN A 72 -12.01 12.57 7.46
C GLN A 72 -10.79 11.65 7.65
N ASN A 73 -10.92 10.37 7.29
CA ASN A 73 -9.82 9.40 7.41
C ASN A 73 -8.64 9.74 6.48
N GLN A 74 -8.91 10.24 5.27
CA GLN A 74 -7.88 10.66 4.33
C GLN A 74 -7.14 11.91 4.82
N GLY A 75 -7.87 12.85 5.44
CA GLY A 75 -7.28 14.02 6.11
C GLY A 75 -6.36 13.62 7.27
N LYS A 76 -6.77 12.65 8.10
CA LYS A 76 -5.95 12.11 9.20
C LYS A 76 -4.68 11.43 8.66
N GLU A 77 -4.79 10.65 7.59
CA GLU A 77 -3.63 10.04 6.91
C GLU A 77 -2.65 11.12 6.42
N CYS A 78 -3.14 12.18 5.78
CA CYS A 78 -2.30 13.27 5.30
C CYS A 78 -1.55 13.97 6.43
N HIS A 79 -2.23 14.29 7.53
CA HIS A 79 -1.57 14.87 8.70
C HIS A 79 -0.48 13.96 9.23
N LYS A 80 -0.75 12.65 9.38
CA LYS A 80 0.26 11.69 9.86
C LYS A 80 1.51 11.67 8.97
N ILE A 81 1.34 11.73 7.65
CA ILE A 81 2.47 11.77 6.71
C ILE A 81 3.27 13.07 6.87
N LEU A 82 2.60 14.22 6.91
CA LEU A 82 3.27 15.52 7.06
C LEU A 82 3.99 15.64 8.41
N MET A 83 3.40 15.16 9.50
CA MET A 83 3.99 15.24 10.85
C MET A 83 5.24 14.37 11.03
N ASN A 84 5.54 13.45 10.10
CA ASN A 84 6.82 12.75 10.08
C ASN A 84 7.99 13.65 9.64
N SER A 85 7.70 14.79 9.00
CA SER A 85 8.70 15.80 8.61
C SER A 85 8.92 16.79 9.76
N PRO A 86 10.16 17.00 10.25
CA PRO A 86 10.43 17.91 11.37
C PRO A 86 9.96 19.33 11.10
N SER A 87 10.22 19.86 9.90
CA SER A 87 9.81 21.20 9.50
C SER A 87 8.29 21.40 9.57
N TRP A 88 7.50 20.40 9.15
CA TRP A 88 6.04 20.47 9.24
C TRP A 88 5.52 20.32 10.67
N ALA A 89 6.16 19.48 11.48
CA ALA A 89 5.83 19.31 12.89
C ALA A 89 6.11 20.60 13.69
N GLU A 90 7.21 21.31 13.41
CA GLU A 90 7.53 22.60 14.02
C GLU A 90 6.47 23.66 13.69
N THR A 91 6.02 23.75 12.43
CA THR A 91 4.94 24.68 12.06
C THR A 91 3.60 24.31 12.72
N ALA A 92 3.38 23.03 13.01
CA ALA A 92 2.19 22.57 13.71
C ALA A 92 2.24 22.83 15.23
N ASP A 93 3.34 23.31 15.81
CA ASP A 93 3.49 23.46 17.26
C ASP A 93 2.67 24.63 17.87
N SER A 94 1.84 25.30 17.07
CA SER A 94 0.83 26.21 17.61
C SER A 94 -0.19 25.46 18.47
N ASP A 95 -0.59 26.05 19.61
CA ASP A 95 -1.57 25.46 20.54
C ASP A 95 -2.87 25.00 19.85
N THR A 96 -3.28 25.73 18.80
CA THR A 96 -4.47 25.41 18.01
C THR A 96 -4.34 24.08 17.26
N PHE A 97 -3.17 23.79 16.70
CA PHE A 97 -2.90 22.55 15.98
C PHE A 97 -2.69 21.38 16.95
N ARG A 98 -2.01 21.63 18.06
CA ARG A 98 -1.79 20.64 19.12
C ARG A 98 -3.12 20.10 19.66
N ASN A 99 -4.08 20.98 19.96
CA ASN A 99 -5.41 20.61 20.42
C ASN A 99 -6.18 19.78 19.39
N PHE A 100 -6.05 20.12 18.11
CA PHE A 100 -6.67 19.36 17.02
C PHE A 100 -6.06 17.98 16.85
N LEU A 101 -4.73 17.86 16.89
CA LEU A 101 -4.04 16.58 16.81
C LEU A 101 -4.39 15.68 18.01
N GLN A 102 -4.52 16.24 19.21
CA GLN A 102 -4.98 15.52 20.40
C GLN A 102 -6.42 15.02 20.26
N SER A 103 -7.34 15.83 19.73
CA SER A 103 -8.74 15.44 19.62
C SER A 103 -9.01 14.45 18.49
N GLU A 104 -8.36 14.63 17.34
CA GLU A 104 -8.67 13.86 16.13
C GLU A 104 -7.70 12.71 15.86
N CYS A 105 -6.49 12.76 16.42
CA CYS A 105 -5.43 11.78 16.21
C CYS A 105 -4.73 11.43 17.54
N PRO A 106 -5.47 10.89 18.54
CA PRO A 106 -4.93 10.64 19.88
C PRO A 106 -3.67 9.75 19.85
N ASP A 107 -3.62 8.75 18.97
CA ASP A 107 -2.48 7.84 18.81
C ASP A 107 -1.23 8.50 18.20
N ALA A 108 -1.43 9.51 17.36
CA ALA A 108 -0.33 10.23 16.72
C ALA A 108 0.27 11.30 17.65
N SER A 109 -0.58 11.90 18.48
CA SER A 109 -0.29 13.10 19.27
C SER A 109 0.86 12.92 20.28
N MET A 110 0.97 11.77 20.95
CA MET A 110 1.90 11.66 22.09
C MET A 110 3.37 11.46 21.69
N GLU A 111 3.64 10.82 20.55
CA GLU A 111 5.02 10.64 20.06
C GLU A 111 5.43 11.71 19.04
N LEU A 112 4.49 12.19 18.21
CA LEU A 112 4.76 13.15 17.13
C LEU A 112 4.68 14.62 17.54
N LEU A 113 4.45 14.93 18.83
CA LEU A 113 4.52 16.30 19.37
C LEU A 113 5.64 16.52 20.40
N LYS A 114 6.50 15.53 20.65
CA LYS A 114 7.74 15.79 21.40
C LYS A 114 8.61 16.78 20.62
N PRO A 115 9.20 17.81 21.23
CA PRO A 115 10.03 18.79 20.55
C PRO A 115 11.03 18.12 19.60
N ALA A 116 11.20 18.63 18.38
CA ALA A 116 12.15 18.06 17.41
C ALA A 116 13.58 17.96 17.98
N THR A 117 13.92 18.87 18.90
CA THR A 117 15.16 18.88 19.69
C THR A 117 15.32 17.67 20.61
N ASP A 118 14.23 17.12 21.16
CA ASP A 118 14.25 15.86 21.90
C ASP A 118 14.27 14.65 20.96
N ARG A 119 13.66 14.74 19.77
CA ARG A 119 13.73 13.67 18.76
C ARG A 119 15.12 13.45 18.20
N LEU A 120 15.88 14.52 17.93
CA LEU A 120 17.26 14.41 17.43
C LEU A 120 18.23 13.88 18.50
N LYS A 121 17.99 14.19 19.78
CA LYS A 121 18.73 13.56 20.89
C LYS A 121 18.32 12.10 21.11
N THR A 122 17.06 11.75 20.84
CA THR A 122 16.55 10.37 20.94
C THR A 122 16.88 9.52 19.72
N ALA A 123 17.14 10.12 18.55
CA ALA A 123 17.46 9.40 17.31
C ALA A 123 18.95 9.02 17.17
N VAL A 124 19.84 9.64 17.96
CA VAL A 124 21.29 9.33 17.96
C VAL A 124 21.75 8.70 19.29
N ALA A 125 20.95 8.80 20.35
CA ALA A 125 21.11 7.93 21.52
C ALA A 125 20.27 6.67 21.29
N PHE A 126 20.88 5.62 20.71
CA PHE A 126 20.44 4.26 21.03
C PHE A 126 20.30 4.20 22.55
N PRO A 127 19.10 3.96 23.12
CA PRO A 127 19.00 3.79 24.56
C PRO A 127 19.91 2.61 24.91
N PRO A 128 21.03 2.81 25.63
CA PRO A 128 21.89 1.71 26.01
C PRO A 128 21.11 0.90 27.05
N GLY A 129 20.50 -0.19 26.60
CA GLY A 129 19.73 -1.10 27.43
C GLY A 129 18.21 -0.94 27.35
N ARG A 130 17.60 -1.30 26.20
CA ARG A 130 16.37 -2.11 26.31
C ARG A 130 16.82 -3.54 26.63
N PRO A 131 16.69 -4.01 27.90
CA PRO A 131 17.01 -5.38 28.24
C PRO A 131 15.87 -6.23 27.70
N GLY A 132 16.20 -7.10 26.75
CA GLY A 132 15.24 -7.98 26.09
C GLY A 132 15.00 -7.54 24.66
N VAL A 133 15.84 -8.03 23.74
CA VAL A 133 15.40 -8.31 22.38
C VAL A 133 14.11 -9.10 22.53
N ALA A 134 12.97 -8.51 22.18
CA ALA A 134 11.69 -9.20 22.27
C ALA A 134 11.84 -10.49 21.47
N ARG A 135 11.85 -11.65 22.13
CA ARG A 135 11.91 -12.93 21.43
C ARG A 135 10.58 -13.12 20.68
N ILE A 136 10.60 -13.55 19.42
CA ILE A 136 9.36 -13.94 18.74
C ILE A 136 8.77 -15.08 19.57
N PRO A 137 7.50 -15.01 20.01
CA PRO A 137 6.86 -16.11 20.71
C PRO A 137 7.00 -17.40 19.90
N ASP A 138 7.37 -18.50 20.56
CA ASP A 138 7.75 -19.75 19.87
C ASP A 138 6.59 -20.33 19.05
N ASP A 139 5.34 -20.13 19.49
CA ASP A 139 4.11 -20.49 18.79
C ASP A 139 3.91 -19.69 17.49
N VAL A 140 4.18 -18.39 17.54
CA VAL A 140 4.11 -17.49 16.38
C VAL A 140 5.20 -17.86 15.37
N ALA A 141 6.43 -18.11 15.85
CA ALA A 141 7.53 -18.56 15.01
C ALA A 141 7.23 -19.92 14.36
N ALA A 142 6.67 -20.88 15.10
CA ALA A 142 6.30 -22.19 14.58
C ALA A 142 5.21 -22.10 13.49
N ASN A 143 4.17 -21.28 13.71
CA ASN A 143 3.12 -21.06 12.72
C ASN A 143 3.68 -20.42 11.43
N PHE A 144 4.56 -19.43 11.58
CA PHE A 144 5.25 -18.80 10.45
C PHE A 144 6.10 -19.79 9.65
N LEU A 145 6.93 -20.60 10.34
CA LEU A 145 7.75 -21.63 9.69
C LEU A 145 6.90 -22.67 8.97
N ARG A 146 5.75 -23.03 9.55
CA ARG A 146 4.78 -23.93 8.90
C ARG A 146 4.25 -23.32 7.60
N GLN A 147 3.83 -22.06 7.60
CA GLN A 147 3.33 -21.38 6.39
C GLN A 147 4.38 -21.35 5.26
N ILE A 148 5.65 -21.07 5.58
CA ILE A 148 6.71 -21.12 4.58
C ILE A 148 6.87 -22.56 4.04
N ARG A 149 6.93 -23.57 4.91
CA ARG A 149 7.03 -24.99 4.46
C ARG A 149 5.88 -25.39 3.55
N GLU A 150 4.65 -25.06 3.93
CA GLU A 150 3.44 -25.38 3.16
C GLU A 150 3.45 -24.66 1.80
N SER A 151 3.85 -23.38 1.79
CA SER A 151 3.98 -22.61 0.54
C SER A 151 5.01 -23.22 -0.41
N ILE A 152 6.20 -23.59 0.09
CA ILE A 152 7.26 -24.21 -0.71
C ILE A 152 6.83 -25.58 -1.22
N ALA A 153 6.19 -26.39 -0.38
CA ALA A 153 5.65 -27.69 -0.78
C ALA A 153 4.55 -27.54 -1.84
N GLY A 154 3.70 -26.51 -1.74
CA GLY A 154 2.71 -26.16 -2.74
C GLY A 154 3.35 -25.79 -4.07
N MET A 155 4.40 -24.95 -4.07
CA MET A 155 5.16 -24.58 -5.28
C MET A 155 5.87 -25.78 -5.91
N ALA A 156 6.38 -26.70 -5.08
CA ALA A 156 7.07 -27.91 -5.53
C ALA A 156 6.14 -28.85 -6.34
N LYS A 157 4.84 -28.88 -6.03
CA LYS A 157 3.85 -29.66 -6.83
C LYS A 157 3.82 -29.27 -8.30
N PHE A 158 4.18 -28.02 -8.60
CA PHE A 158 4.24 -27.47 -9.95
C PHE A 158 5.67 -27.44 -10.52
N GLY A 159 6.61 -28.17 -9.91
CA GLY A 159 8.01 -28.19 -10.34
C GLY A 159 8.66 -26.80 -10.30
N TYR A 160 8.18 -25.94 -9.39
CA TYR A 160 8.60 -24.55 -9.27
C TYR A 160 8.40 -23.72 -10.55
N ALA A 161 7.37 -24.05 -11.33
CA ALA A 161 6.90 -23.26 -12.45
C ALA A 161 5.41 -22.91 -12.25
N PHE A 162 5.08 -21.63 -12.33
CA PHE A 162 3.71 -21.17 -12.22
C PHE A 162 2.91 -21.63 -13.45
N PRO A 163 1.73 -22.27 -13.27
CA PRO A 163 0.93 -22.74 -14.40
C PRO A 163 0.50 -21.60 -15.32
N SER A 164 0.71 -21.76 -16.63
CA SER A 164 0.25 -20.80 -17.65
C SER A 164 -1.17 -21.08 -18.14
N ASP A 165 -1.73 -22.24 -17.81
CA ASP A 165 -3.09 -22.63 -18.21
C ASP A 165 -4.13 -22.07 -17.24
N PHE A 166 -4.80 -21.00 -17.67
CA PHE A 166 -5.83 -20.28 -16.90
C PHE A 166 -7.11 -21.09 -16.66
N GLN A 167 -7.30 -22.25 -17.31
CA GLN A 167 -8.48 -23.09 -17.13
C GLN A 167 -8.27 -24.26 -16.17
N SER A 168 -7.04 -24.45 -15.68
CA SER A 168 -6.69 -25.55 -14.77
C SER A 168 -6.91 -25.17 -13.29
N SER A 169 -7.34 -26.14 -12.47
CA SER A 169 -7.34 -26.00 -11.00
C SER A 169 -5.94 -25.75 -10.43
N GLY A 170 -4.90 -26.12 -11.18
CA GLY A 170 -3.51 -25.88 -10.84
C GLY A 170 -3.18 -24.39 -10.68
N LEU A 171 -3.83 -23.50 -11.44
CA LEU A 171 -3.63 -22.05 -11.29
C LEU A 171 -4.06 -21.58 -9.89
N ASP A 172 -5.22 -22.04 -9.41
CA ASP A 172 -5.76 -21.65 -8.11
C ASP A 172 -4.89 -22.21 -6.98
N GLU A 173 -4.49 -23.48 -7.07
CA GLU A 173 -3.59 -24.14 -6.11
C GLU A 173 -2.19 -23.49 -6.07
N ALA A 174 -1.60 -23.16 -7.23
CA ALA A 174 -0.32 -22.45 -7.30
C ALA A 174 -0.43 -21.02 -6.75
N THR A 175 -1.57 -20.36 -6.99
CA THR A 175 -1.86 -19.04 -6.43
C THR A 175 -2.00 -19.10 -4.91
N GLU A 176 -2.66 -20.12 -4.37
CA GLU A 176 -2.81 -20.33 -2.94
C GLU A 176 -1.44 -20.54 -2.27
N ALA A 177 -0.57 -21.37 -2.86
CA ALA A 177 0.81 -21.56 -2.39
C ALA A 177 1.59 -20.24 -2.35
N PHE A 178 1.47 -19.41 -3.39
CA PHE A 178 2.05 -18.07 -3.39
C PHE A 178 1.45 -17.15 -2.31
N GLU A 179 0.13 -17.17 -2.11
CA GLU A 179 -0.52 -16.33 -1.10
C GLU A 179 -0.09 -16.70 0.32
N GLN A 180 0.16 -17.97 0.60
CA GLN A 180 0.76 -18.39 1.88
C GLN A 180 2.16 -17.81 2.08
N LEU A 181 3.02 -17.86 1.04
CA LEU A 181 4.35 -17.23 1.11
C LEU A 181 4.25 -15.70 1.29
N HIS A 182 3.32 -15.05 0.60
CA HIS A 182 3.07 -13.61 0.74
C HIS A 182 2.58 -13.24 2.15
N LYS A 183 1.68 -14.03 2.75
CA LYS A 183 1.20 -13.86 4.13
C LYS A 183 2.38 -13.98 5.13
N ALA A 184 3.22 -15.02 4.97
CA ALA A 184 4.43 -15.18 5.77
C ALA A 184 5.39 -13.99 5.60
N THR A 185 5.60 -13.52 4.38
CA THR A 185 6.51 -12.40 4.11
C THR A 185 5.99 -11.07 4.66
N THR A 186 4.67 -10.88 4.69
CA THR A 186 4.04 -9.73 5.35
C THR A 186 4.34 -9.72 6.85
N PHE A 187 4.36 -10.89 7.49
CA PHE A 187 4.77 -11.02 8.89
C PHE A 187 6.24 -10.60 9.10
N ILE A 188 7.16 -11.02 8.22
CA ILE A 188 8.57 -10.58 8.26
C ILE A 188 8.67 -9.05 8.15
N SER A 189 7.95 -8.45 7.21
CA SER A 189 7.93 -6.99 7.05
C SER A 189 7.42 -6.26 8.30
N LYS A 190 6.40 -6.80 8.98
CA LYS A 190 5.93 -6.28 10.27
C LYS A 190 7.01 -6.37 11.36
N LEU A 191 7.78 -7.47 11.40
CA LEU A 191 8.89 -7.62 12.35
C LEU A 191 10.02 -6.63 12.08
N LEU A 192 10.40 -6.44 10.81
CA LEU A 192 11.37 -5.41 10.42
C LEU A 192 10.92 -4.01 10.84
N GLY A 193 9.63 -3.69 10.65
CA GLY A 193 9.06 -2.41 11.08
C GLY A 193 9.08 -2.19 12.60
N LYS A 194 9.05 -3.29 13.38
CA LYS A 194 9.20 -3.28 14.85
C LYS A 194 10.67 -3.29 15.30
N GLN A 195 11.63 -3.09 14.38
CA GLN A 195 13.07 -3.09 14.66
C GLN A 195 13.57 -4.42 15.27
N TYR A 196 12.99 -5.54 14.84
CA TYR A 196 13.49 -6.85 15.22
C TYR A 196 14.94 -7.03 14.72
N PRO A 197 15.85 -7.61 15.53
CA PRO A 197 17.23 -7.82 15.09
C PRO A 197 17.29 -8.66 13.81
N PRO A 198 17.98 -8.17 12.76
CA PRO A 198 18.11 -8.89 11.49
C PRO A 198 18.63 -10.31 11.65
N GLU A 199 19.53 -10.54 12.61
CA GLU A 199 20.15 -11.84 12.87
C GLU A 199 19.13 -12.90 13.32
N GLY A 200 18.11 -12.48 14.09
CA GLY A 200 17.05 -13.38 14.53
C GLY A 200 16.13 -13.79 13.39
N LEU A 201 15.85 -12.86 12.46
CA LEU A 201 15.09 -13.16 11.24
C LEU A 201 15.88 -14.06 10.29
N GLU A 202 17.18 -13.80 10.14
CA GLU A 202 18.07 -14.60 9.31
C GLU A 202 18.16 -16.05 9.83
N ALA A 203 18.34 -16.23 11.14
CA ALA A 203 18.35 -17.55 11.77
C ALA A 203 17.02 -18.30 11.57
N LEU A 204 15.88 -17.58 11.57
CA LEU A 204 14.57 -18.17 11.34
C LEU A 204 14.38 -18.64 9.88
N LEU A 205 15.00 -17.96 8.92
CA LEU A 205 14.88 -18.25 7.49
C LEU A 205 15.93 -19.24 6.95
N CYS A 206 17.07 -19.39 7.64
CA CYS A 206 18.17 -20.29 7.31
C CYS A 206 17.75 -21.74 6.96
N PRO A 207 16.76 -22.38 7.64
CA PRO A 207 16.35 -23.75 7.31
C PRO A 207 15.83 -23.95 5.87
N PHE A 208 15.50 -22.87 5.16
CA PHE A 208 14.95 -22.90 3.80
C PHE A 208 15.99 -22.54 2.73
N ASP A 209 17.23 -22.27 3.10
CA ASP A 209 18.29 -21.86 2.17
C ASP A 209 18.47 -22.78 0.95
N PRO A 210 18.38 -24.12 1.07
CA PRO A 210 18.48 -25.02 -0.08
C PRO A 210 17.33 -24.86 -1.10
N GLN A 211 16.21 -24.28 -0.71
CA GLN A 211 14.98 -24.20 -1.52
C GLN A 211 14.79 -22.82 -2.17
N TRP A 212 15.61 -21.83 -1.81
CA TRP A 212 15.40 -20.46 -2.30
C TRP A 212 15.58 -20.30 -3.80
N GLU A 213 16.48 -21.05 -4.42
CA GLU A 213 16.66 -21.02 -5.88
C GLU A 213 15.39 -21.45 -6.62
N ASP A 214 14.78 -22.52 -6.14
CA ASP A 214 13.51 -23.04 -6.64
C ASP A 214 12.35 -22.05 -6.40
N VAL A 215 12.28 -21.43 -5.22
CA VAL A 215 11.27 -20.39 -4.94
C VAL A 215 11.45 -19.18 -5.87
N VAL A 216 12.68 -18.72 -6.10
CA VAL A 216 12.96 -17.61 -7.04
C VAL A 216 12.53 -17.97 -8.45
N LYS A 217 12.77 -19.21 -8.91
CA LYS A 217 12.31 -19.71 -10.20
C LYS A 217 10.78 -19.67 -10.32
N PHE A 218 10.07 -20.12 -9.28
CA PHE A 218 8.61 -20.07 -9.24
C PHE A 218 8.10 -18.63 -9.31
N LEU A 219 8.62 -17.72 -8.48
CA LEU A 219 8.24 -16.31 -8.49
C LEU A 219 8.50 -15.64 -9.84
N GLY A 220 9.64 -15.93 -10.48
CA GLY A 220 9.98 -15.40 -11.80
C GLY A 220 9.06 -15.92 -12.90
N SER A 221 8.65 -17.19 -12.84
CA SER A 221 7.66 -17.75 -13.78
C SER A 221 6.26 -17.17 -13.58
N MET A 222 5.89 -16.86 -12.33
CA MET A 222 4.62 -16.21 -12.00
C MET A 222 4.56 -14.79 -12.55
N GLU A 223 5.66 -14.02 -12.44
CA GLU A 223 5.79 -12.69 -13.03
C GLU A 223 5.64 -12.76 -14.56
N LYS A 224 6.28 -13.74 -15.22
CA LYS A 224 6.23 -13.94 -16.68
C LYS A 224 4.88 -14.41 -17.22
N CYS A 225 4.08 -15.12 -16.43
CA CYS A 225 2.76 -15.61 -16.86
C CYS A 225 1.72 -14.50 -17.10
N GLY A 226 2.06 -13.22 -16.90
CA GLY A 226 1.13 -12.12 -17.14
C GLY A 226 -0.04 -12.14 -16.16
N VAL A 227 0.18 -12.65 -14.94
CA VAL A 227 -0.81 -12.61 -13.86
C VAL A 227 -1.30 -11.16 -13.67
N ARG A 228 -2.51 -11.01 -13.10
CA ARG A 228 -3.10 -9.69 -12.82
C ARG A 228 -2.06 -8.77 -12.15
N HIS A 229 -2.06 -7.50 -12.53
CA HIS A 229 -1.08 -6.50 -12.04
C HIS A 229 -0.92 -6.50 -10.50
N SER A 230 -2.01 -6.73 -9.75
CA SER A 230 -1.98 -6.85 -8.30
C SER A 230 -1.07 -7.98 -7.77
N LYS A 231 -0.99 -9.11 -8.48
CA LYS A 231 -0.12 -10.24 -8.11
C LYS A 231 1.34 -9.92 -8.41
N SER A 232 1.65 -9.26 -9.51
CA SER A 232 3.01 -8.79 -9.82
C SER A 232 3.56 -7.88 -8.71
N LEU A 233 2.75 -6.92 -8.21
CA LEU A 233 3.15 -6.08 -7.07
C LEU A 233 3.43 -6.90 -5.80
N ARG A 234 2.62 -7.92 -5.51
CA ARG A 234 2.85 -8.84 -4.38
C ARG A 234 4.13 -9.65 -4.56
N VAL A 235 4.42 -10.14 -5.77
CA VAL A 235 5.66 -10.86 -6.07
C VAL A 235 6.88 -9.96 -5.80
N HIS A 236 6.87 -8.71 -6.28
CA HIS A 236 7.94 -7.75 -5.98
C HIS A 236 8.09 -7.47 -4.49
N PHE A 237 6.98 -7.34 -3.75
CA PHE A 237 7.01 -7.17 -2.31
C PHE A 237 7.68 -8.37 -1.62
N VAL A 238 7.33 -9.59 -2.01
CA VAL A 238 7.94 -10.82 -1.47
C VAL A 238 9.44 -10.84 -1.74
N VAL A 239 9.85 -10.65 -3.00
CA VAL A 239 11.26 -10.66 -3.41
C VAL A 239 12.07 -9.60 -2.66
N THR A 240 11.55 -8.38 -2.56
CA THR A 240 12.25 -7.26 -1.90
C THR A 240 12.41 -7.53 -0.40
N THR A 241 11.36 -8.02 0.25
CA THR A 241 11.37 -8.30 1.70
C THR A 241 12.30 -9.46 2.01
N LEU A 242 12.20 -10.59 1.29
CA LEU A 242 13.08 -11.74 1.51
C LEU A 242 14.55 -11.43 1.19
N LYS A 243 14.83 -10.61 0.16
CA LYS A 243 16.20 -10.14 -0.13
C LYS A 243 16.80 -9.33 1.01
N ALA A 244 15.97 -8.54 1.71
CA ALA A 244 16.39 -7.76 2.87
C ALA A 244 16.61 -8.64 4.11
N SER A 245 15.83 -9.72 4.28
CA SER A 245 15.81 -10.52 5.50
C SER A 245 16.61 -11.84 5.46
N SER A 246 16.94 -12.38 4.30
CA SER A 246 17.68 -13.65 4.15
C SER A 246 18.85 -13.50 3.18
N SER A 247 20.06 -13.83 3.67
CA SER A 247 21.26 -13.89 2.83
C SER A 247 21.21 -15.05 1.83
N GLY A 248 20.67 -16.21 2.21
CA GLY A 248 20.44 -17.35 1.32
C GLY A 248 19.54 -16.98 0.14
N PHE A 249 18.42 -16.31 0.41
CA PHE A 249 17.50 -15.84 -0.64
C PHE A 249 18.18 -14.81 -1.56
N ARG A 250 18.97 -13.89 -1.00
CA ARG A 250 19.72 -12.90 -1.78
C ARG A 250 20.71 -13.57 -2.75
N GLN A 251 21.45 -14.57 -2.29
CA GLN A 251 22.37 -15.33 -3.15
C GLN A 251 21.63 -16.11 -4.24
N ALA A 252 20.50 -16.74 -3.91
CA ALA A 252 19.65 -17.42 -4.89
C ALA A 252 19.15 -16.45 -5.97
N LEU A 253 18.75 -15.24 -5.58
CA LEU A 253 18.31 -14.19 -6.49
C LEU A 253 19.44 -13.74 -7.43
N GLU A 254 20.66 -13.57 -6.91
CA GLU A 254 21.85 -13.16 -7.68
C GLU A 254 22.29 -14.21 -8.71
N ARG A 255 22.11 -15.50 -8.41
CA ARG A 255 22.38 -16.60 -9.36
C ARG A 255 21.30 -16.74 -10.43
N SER A 256 20.10 -16.21 -10.18
CA SER A 256 19.00 -16.30 -11.13
C SER A 256 19.15 -15.28 -12.25
N ASP A 257 18.86 -15.69 -13.49
CA ASP A 257 18.85 -14.79 -14.66
C ASP A 257 17.68 -13.79 -14.66
N HIS A 258 16.87 -13.76 -13.59
CA HIS A 258 15.70 -12.91 -13.51
C HIS A 258 16.09 -11.48 -13.13
N SER A 259 15.87 -10.56 -14.06
CA SER A 259 16.04 -9.12 -13.85
C SER A 259 14.94 -8.56 -12.94
N TRP A 260 15.06 -8.79 -11.63
CA TRP A 260 14.21 -8.20 -10.60
C TRP A 260 14.52 -6.72 -10.35
N SER A 261 15.19 -6.05 -11.29
CA SER A 261 15.58 -4.65 -11.19
C SER A 261 14.35 -3.82 -10.84
N ALA A 262 14.45 -3.13 -9.70
CA ALA A 262 13.41 -2.28 -9.11
C ALA A 262 12.60 -1.67 -10.24
N THR A 263 11.34 -2.08 -10.30
CA THR A 263 10.36 -1.77 -11.34
C THR A 263 10.71 -0.40 -11.87
N LYS A 264 11.19 -0.32 -13.11
CA LYS A 264 11.33 0.98 -13.79
C LYS A 264 9.94 1.60 -13.62
N GLY A 265 9.84 2.60 -12.73
CA GLY A 265 8.57 3.22 -12.38
C GLY A 265 7.86 3.54 -13.68
N PRO A 266 6.53 3.33 -13.76
CA PRO A 266 5.79 3.28 -15.02
C PRO A 266 6.32 4.36 -15.94
N SER A 267 7.07 3.93 -16.96
CA SER A 267 7.48 4.80 -18.05
C SER A 267 6.15 5.31 -18.59
N GLY A 268 5.92 6.61 -18.38
CA GLY A 268 4.61 7.23 -18.56
C GLY A 268 4.05 6.87 -19.94
N PRO A 269 2.72 6.68 -20.05
CA PRO A 269 2.11 6.40 -21.33
C PRO A 269 2.40 7.57 -22.27
N GLU A 270 3.06 7.25 -23.38
CA GLU A 270 2.96 8.01 -24.62
C GLU A 270 1.46 8.18 -24.90
N VAL A 271 1.06 9.44 -25.06
CA VAL A 271 -0.33 9.88 -25.12
C VAL A 271 -1.02 9.23 -26.32
N SER A 272 -1.80 8.19 -26.08
CA SER A 272 -2.85 7.77 -27.01
C SER A 272 -4.16 8.37 -26.55
N GLU A 273 -4.62 9.37 -27.29
CA GLU A 273 -5.96 9.93 -27.22
C GLU A 273 -7.04 8.83 -27.40
N PHE A 274 -8.23 9.11 -26.82
CA PHE A 274 -9.53 8.42 -26.95
C PHE A 274 -9.84 7.19 -26.07
N SER A 275 -10.66 7.39 -25.03
CA SER A 275 -12.14 7.21 -25.10
C SER A 275 -12.76 7.15 -23.68
N PRO A 276 -13.92 7.81 -23.40
CA PRO A 276 -14.45 7.97 -22.04
C PRO A 276 -15.41 6.83 -21.65
N TYR A 277 -15.26 6.29 -20.44
CA TYR A 277 -16.30 5.54 -19.74
C TYR A 277 -16.58 6.16 -18.36
N PRO A 278 -17.82 6.02 -17.85
CA PRO A 278 -18.39 6.92 -16.87
C PRO A 278 -18.01 6.53 -15.44
N GLN A 279 -17.94 7.54 -14.58
CA GLN A 279 -17.80 7.39 -13.14
C GLN A 279 -19.13 6.90 -12.55
N VAL A 280 -19.10 5.73 -11.90
CA VAL A 280 -20.16 5.29 -11.00
C VAL A 280 -19.63 5.49 -9.58
N THR A 281 -20.06 6.57 -8.94
CA THR A 281 -19.98 6.76 -7.49
C THR A 281 -21.20 6.08 -6.86
N GLU A 282 -20.99 4.96 -6.19
CA GLU A 282 -21.97 4.42 -5.24
C GLU A 282 -21.41 4.47 -3.83
N VAL A 283 -22.23 5.01 -2.93
CA VAL A 283 -21.96 5.34 -1.54
C VAL A 283 -22.31 4.12 -0.70
N LEU A 284 -21.37 3.63 0.12
CA LEU A 284 -21.68 2.68 1.19
C LEU A 284 -21.25 3.27 2.53
N ASP A 285 -22.27 3.52 3.34
CA ASP A 285 -22.22 3.97 4.73
C ASP A 285 -21.92 2.74 5.61
N LEU A 286 -20.86 2.80 6.42
CA LEU A 286 -20.52 1.77 7.40
C LEU A 286 -20.24 2.44 8.75
N GLN A 287 -21.25 2.38 9.64
CA GLN A 287 -21.11 2.67 11.05
C GLN A 287 -20.74 1.41 11.83
N GLY A 288 -19.62 1.50 12.56
CA GLY A 288 -19.36 0.83 13.84
C GLY A 288 -18.98 -0.64 13.80
N VAL A 289 -17.76 -0.97 14.28
CA VAL A 289 -17.49 -1.92 15.39
C VAL A 289 -16.09 -1.63 15.95
N GLU A 290 -16.02 -1.23 17.22
CA GLU A 290 -14.84 -1.41 18.09
C GLU A 290 -14.89 -2.85 18.64
N ALA A 291 -13.98 -3.72 18.18
CA ALA A 291 -13.57 -4.97 18.85
C ALA A 291 -12.35 -5.54 18.08
N LEU A 292 -11.22 -4.88 18.26
CA LEU A 292 -9.93 -5.20 17.65
C LEU A 292 -9.23 -6.29 18.48
N GLU A 293 -8.97 -7.46 17.89
CA GLU A 293 -7.62 -8.08 17.89
C GLU A 293 -7.52 -9.44 17.13
N THR A 294 -8.58 -9.95 16.51
CA THR A 294 -8.52 -11.25 15.78
C THR A 294 -8.89 -11.22 14.29
N LEU A 295 -9.11 -10.06 13.66
CA LEU A 295 -9.76 -9.98 12.32
C LEU A 295 -9.00 -9.24 11.20
N GLU A 296 -7.74 -8.87 11.36
CA GLU A 296 -7.05 -8.06 10.31
C GLU A 296 -6.69 -8.82 9.02
N THR A 297 -6.87 -10.15 8.94
CA THR A 297 -6.64 -10.91 7.70
C THR A 297 -7.92 -11.26 6.93
N GLU A 298 -9.10 -11.20 7.56
CA GLU A 298 -10.36 -11.58 6.90
C GLU A 298 -10.96 -10.42 6.10
N ASP A 299 -10.80 -9.16 6.56
CA ASP A 299 -11.40 -8.00 5.88
C ASP A 299 -10.77 -7.67 4.52
N PHE A 300 -9.49 -7.99 4.31
CA PHE A 300 -8.83 -7.77 3.02
C PHE A 300 -9.29 -8.80 1.97
N ASP A 301 -9.46 -10.05 2.39
CA ASP A 301 -9.96 -11.13 1.52
C ASP A 301 -11.47 -10.94 1.25
N LEU A 302 -12.26 -10.45 2.23
CA LEU A 302 -13.69 -10.15 2.06
C LEU A 302 -13.94 -8.97 1.10
N ALA A 303 -13.16 -7.89 1.21
CA ALA A 303 -13.23 -6.74 0.30
C ALA A 303 -12.88 -7.11 -1.14
N PHE A 304 -11.94 -8.04 -1.33
CA PHE A 304 -11.55 -8.54 -2.64
C PHE A 304 -12.58 -9.52 -3.23
N ASP A 305 -13.18 -10.37 -2.39
CA ASP A 305 -14.22 -11.32 -2.80
C ASP A 305 -15.52 -10.61 -3.19
N LEU A 306 -15.83 -9.48 -2.55
CA LEU A 306 -16.93 -8.59 -2.94
C LEU A 306 -16.69 -7.93 -4.31
N GLN A 307 -15.48 -7.41 -4.58
CA GLN A 307 -15.13 -6.88 -5.91
C GLN A 307 -15.16 -7.97 -7.00
N SER A 308 -14.74 -9.19 -6.67
CA SER A 308 -14.76 -10.33 -7.60
C SER A 308 -16.20 -10.78 -7.94
N LYS A 309 -17.10 -10.76 -6.95
CA LYS A 309 -18.53 -11.09 -7.13
C LYS A 309 -19.26 -10.01 -7.93
N GLU A 310 -18.99 -8.74 -7.70
CA GLU A 310 -19.55 -7.64 -8.50
C GLU A 310 -19.06 -7.68 -9.95
N PHE A 311 -17.78 -7.96 -10.17
CA PHE A 311 -17.24 -8.12 -11.52
C PHE A 311 -17.88 -9.29 -12.28
N LYS A 312 -18.10 -10.43 -11.61
CA LYS A 312 -18.82 -11.58 -12.20
C LYS A 312 -20.29 -11.28 -12.50
N ARG A 313 -20.98 -10.51 -11.65
CA ARG A 313 -22.35 -10.02 -11.94
C ARG A 313 -22.39 -9.13 -13.17
N HIS A 314 -21.42 -8.21 -13.29
CA HIS A 314 -21.37 -7.28 -14.41
C HIS A 314 -21.09 -7.95 -15.76
N LEU A 315 -20.32 -9.05 -15.76
CA LEU A 315 -20.11 -9.90 -16.95
C LEU A 315 -21.35 -10.74 -17.29
N SER A 316 -22.09 -11.22 -16.28
CA SER A 316 -23.33 -11.98 -16.48
C SER A 316 -24.42 -11.11 -17.15
N ASP A 317 -24.56 -9.85 -16.73
CA ASP A 317 -25.57 -8.95 -17.32
C ASP A 317 -25.25 -8.51 -18.75
N LYS A 318 -23.97 -8.40 -19.11
CA LYS A 318 -23.57 -8.10 -20.51
C LYS A 318 -23.87 -9.24 -21.48
N SER A 319 -23.97 -10.49 -20.99
CA SER A 319 -24.32 -11.65 -21.82
C SER A 319 -25.81 -11.75 -22.16
N LYS A 320 -26.69 -11.08 -21.40
CA LYS A 320 -28.15 -11.09 -21.62
C LYS A 320 -28.66 -9.99 -22.56
N SER A 321 -27.80 -9.05 -22.98
CA SER A 321 -28.18 -7.87 -23.77
C SER A 321 -27.93 -7.97 -25.29
N ARG A 322 -27.70 -9.17 -25.85
CA ARG A 322 -27.73 -9.38 -27.31
C ARG A 322 -29.07 -9.99 -27.72
N ARG A 323 -30.10 -9.15 -27.85
CA ARG A 323 -31.27 -9.51 -28.65
C ARG A 323 -30.88 -9.46 -30.13
N PRO A 324 -31.14 -10.51 -30.94
CA PRO A 324 -30.92 -10.47 -32.37
C PRO A 324 -31.87 -9.45 -33.01
N GLY A 325 -31.29 -8.51 -33.75
CA GLY A 325 -32.01 -7.42 -34.42
C GLY A 325 -33.03 -7.96 -35.41
N ALA A 326 -34.25 -7.42 -35.31
CA ALA A 326 -35.32 -7.63 -36.26
C ALA A 326 -34.92 -7.12 -37.65
N VAL A 327 -34.94 -8.02 -38.63
CA VAL A 327 -34.74 -7.73 -40.05
C VAL A 327 -35.96 -6.96 -40.55
N PHE A 328 -35.79 -5.65 -40.78
CA PHE A 328 -36.73 -4.83 -41.54
C PHE A 328 -36.69 -5.27 -43.01
N ARG A 329 -37.71 -6.00 -43.48
CA ARG A 329 -38.00 -6.16 -44.92
C ARG A 329 -38.79 -4.94 -45.39
N ARG A 330 -38.16 -4.10 -46.22
CA ARG A 330 -38.87 -3.11 -47.05
C ARG A 330 -39.49 -3.83 -48.24
N ILE A 331 -40.81 -3.67 -48.37
CA ILE A 331 -41.60 -3.95 -49.55
C ILE A 331 -41.32 -2.86 -50.59
N PHE A 332 -40.98 -3.25 -51.81
CA PHE A 332 -41.25 -2.48 -53.03
C PHE A 332 -41.35 -3.45 -54.22
N ALA A 333 -42.59 -3.68 -54.65
CA ALA A 333 -43.11 -3.89 -56.01
C ALA A 333 -44.44 -4.65 -55.89
#